data_AF-A0A916S0R1-F1
#
_entry.id   AF-A0A916S0R1-F1
#
_cell.length_a   1.000
_cell.length_b   1.000
_cell.length_c   1.000
_cell.angle_alpha   90.00
_cell.angle_beta   90.00
_cell.angle_gamma   90.00
#
_symmetry.space_group_name_H-M   'P 1'
#
loop_
_entity.id
_entity.type
_entity.pdbx_description
1 polymer ?
#
loop_
_entity_poly.entity_id
_entity_poly.type
_entity_poly.pdbx_seq_one_letter_code
_entity_poly.pdbx_strand_id
1 'polypeptide(L)'
;MRKVYLDRTALPKAVVVDIEDTEVIPAGTTIFPMSAHYKNEEYQKFASDYDIQFIFDDDIPSLEFFTVPHVDIMAKDSKGGFIGTVYQQYDSESDAPICYINRDLECFIIYENIEYFLSNIGTWQDNLKPYDKITVYRSKAEAEMELEFIDLSDILPC
;
A
#
# COMPACT_ATOMS: atom_id res chain seq x y z
N MET A 1 -2.91 -4.63 25.16
CA MET A 1 -2.37 -3.46 24.46
C MET A 1 -3.50 -2.89 23.63
N ARG A 2 -3.85 -1.61 23.85
CA ARG A 2 -4.87 -0.93 23.03
C ARG A 2 -4.31 -0.76 21.62
N LYS A 3 -5.14 -0.87 20.58
CA LYS A 3 -4.74 -0.60 19.20
C LYS A 3 -5.39 0.70 18.73
N VAL A 4 -4.60 1.56 18.12
CA VAL A 4 -5.07 2.80 17.47
C VAL A 4 -4.44 2.90 16.10
N TYR A 5 -5.09 3.63 15.20
CA TYR A 5 -4.71 3.67 13.80
C TYR A 5 -4.25 5.07 13.39
N LEU A 6 -3.14 5.14 12.67
CA LEU A 6 -2.60 6.38 12.13
C LEU A 6 -2.89 6.45 10.64
N ASP A 7 -3.82 7.31 10.24
CA ASP A 7 -4.10 7.55 8.83
C ASP A 7 -2.90 8.24 8.14
N ARG A 8 -2.21 7.50 7.27
CA ARG A 8 -1.06 7.97 6.50
C ARG A 8 -1.44 8.79 5.28
N THR A 9 -2.69 8.72 4.81
CA THR A 9 -3.15 9.45 3.62
C THR A 9 -3.21 10.95 3.84
N ALA A 10 -3.44 11.37 5.09
CA ALA A 10 -3.51 12.77 5.49
C ALA A 10 -2.13 13.38 5.82
N LEU A 11 -1.04 12.63 5.69
CA LEU A 11 0.29 13.02 6.20
C LEU A 11 1.29 13.27 5.06
N PRO A 12 1.68 14.52 4.80
CA PRO A 12 2.61 14.85 3.71
C PRO A 12 4.09 14.53 4.03
N LYS A 13 4.40 14.09 5.27
CA LYS A 13 5.76 13.83 5.75
C LYS A 13 5.79 12.61 6.66
N ALA A 14 6.99 12.10 6.91
CA ALA A 14 7.21 11.04 7.89
C ALA A 14 6.78 11.52 9.28
N VAL A 15 5.78 10.82 9.84
CA VAL A 15 5.31 11.00 11.22
C VAL A 15 5.44 9.67 11.92
N VAL A 16 6.10 9.67 13.07
CA VAL A 16 6.18 8.52 13.96
C VAL A 16 5.43 8.91 15.24
N VAL A 17 4.43 8.13 15.59
CA VAL A 17 3.67 8.28 16.83
C VAL A 17 3.96 7.06 17.69
N ASP A 18 4.40 7.31 18.92
CA ASP A 18 4.64 6.30 19.94
C ASP A 18 3.83 6.71 21.19
N ILE A 19 2.96 5.82 21.65
CA ILE A 19 2.03 6.05 22.76
C ILE A 19 2.23 4.91 23.74
N GLU A 20 2.51 5.25 25.00
CA GLU A 20 2.71 4.26 26.07
C GLU A 20 1.55 3.25 26.14
N ASP A 21 1.90 1.96 26.27
CA ASP A 21 0.97 0.82 26.33
C ASP A 21 -0.03 0.69 25.16
N THR A 22 0.27 1.31 24.02
CA THR A 22 -0.61 1.36 22.85
C THR A 22 0.14 0.96 21.58
N GLU A 23 -0.45 0.04 20.81
CA GLU A 23 0.01 -0.33 19.48
C GLU A 23 -0.53 0.68 18.46
N VAL A 24 0.36 1.40 17.78
CA VAL A 24 -0.01 2.31 16.70
C VAL A 24 0.15 1.60 15.37
N ILE A 25 -0.94 1.42 14.63
CA ILE A 25 -0.92 0.74 13.34
C ILE A 25 -1.05 1.80 12.23
N PRO A 26 -0.04 1.98 11.35
CA PRO A 26 -0.19 2.78 10.16
C PRO A 26 -1.32 2.24 9.29
N ALA A 27 -2.17 3.13 8.79
CA ALA A 27 -3.35 2.79 8.02
C ALA A 27 -3.50 3.71 6.81
N GLY A 28 -4.31 3.26 5.85
CA GLY A 28 -4.62 3.95 4.61
C GLY A 28 -3.88 3.41 3.42
N THR A 29 -4.19 3.95 2.26
CA THR A 29 -3.58 3.54 0.99
C THR A 29 -3.04 4.78 0.29
N THR A 30 -1.76 4.75 -0.05
CA THR A 30 -1.09 5.84 -0.78
C THR A 30 -0.61 5.34 -2.14
N ILE A 31 -0.24 6.28 -3.00
CA ILE A 31 0.44 5.99 -4.26
C ILE A 31 1.85 6.56 -4.14
N PHE A 32 2.85 5.74 -4.46
CA PHE A 32 4.24 6.14 -4.62
C PHE A 32 4.60 6.17 -6.10
N PRO A 33 4.30 7.27 -6.80
CA PRO A 33 4.56 7.35 -8.23
C PRO A 33 6.04 7.53 -8.52
N MET A 34 6.49 6.97 -9.63
CA MET A 34 7.81 7.25 -10.19
C MET A 34 7.78 8.52 -11.05
N SER A 35 8.91 9.18 -11.23
CA SER A 35 8.97 10.30 -12.18
C SER A 35 8.75 9.80 -13.62
N ALA A 36 7.87 10.45 -14.37
CA ALA A 36 7.61 10.15 -15.78
C ALA A 36 8.87 10.22 -16.65
N HIS A 37 9.92 10.93 -16.19
CA HIS A 37 11.24 10.94 -16.83
C HIS A 37 11.88 9.54 -16.95
N TYR A 38 11.54 8.60 -16.05
CA TYR A 38 12.07 7.24 -16.06
C TYR A 38 11.34 6.29 -17.01
N LYS A 39 10.25 6.73 -17.66
CA LYS A 39 9.53 5.91 -18.65
C LYS A 39 10.48 5.46 -19.75
N ASN A 40 10.51 4.16 -20.01
CA ASN A 40 11.38 3.55 -21.01
C ASN A 40 10.75 2.25 -21.56
N GLU A 41 11.44 1.60 -22.49
CA GLU A 41 10.98 0.35 -23.13
C GLU A 41 10.81 -0.81 -22.11
N GLU A 42 11.58 -0.81 -21.01
CA GLU A 42 11.48 -1.84 -19.98
C GLU A 42 10.15 -1.75 -19.22
N TYR A 43 9.73 -0.55 -18.80
CA TYR A 43 8.41 -0.36 -18.19
C TYR A 43 7.26 -0.68 -19.15
N GLN A 44 7.42 -0.37 -20.44
CA GLN A 44 6.43 -0.76 -21.45
C GLN A 44 6.35 -2.27 -21.63
N LYS A 45 7.49 -2.97 -21.52
CA LYS A 45 7.55 -4.42 -21.55
C LYS A 45 6.83 -5.02 -20.35
N PHE A 46 7.01 -4.50 -19.13
CA PHE A 46 6.28 -4.98 -17.95
C PHE A 46 4.76 -4.85 -18.12
N ALA A 47 4.28 -3.75 -18.70
CA ALA A 47 2.87 -3.56 -18.98
C ALA A 47 2.35 -4.55 -20.04
N SER A 48 3.14 -4.82 -21.09
CA SER A 48 2.71 -5.63 -22.24
C SER A 48 2.80 -7.14 -21.96
N ASP A 49 3.88 -7.57 -21.33
CA ASP A 49 4.20 -9.00 -21.15
C ASP A 49 3.64 -9.55 -19.84
N TYR A 50 3.53 -8.72 -18.79
CA TYR A 50 3.21 -9.16 -17.43
C TYR A 50 2.00 -8.46 -16.81
N ASP A 51 1.35 -7.55 -17.55
CA ASP A 51 0.21 -6.74 -17.08
C ASP A 51 0.53 -5.94 -15.80
N ILE A 52 1.77 -5.42 -15.70
CA ILE A 52 2.21 -4.56 -14.61
C ILE A 52 2.48 -3.17 -15.15
N GLN A 53 1.61 -2.23 -14.81
CA GLN A 53 1.70 -0.83 -15.19
C GLN A 53 2.16 -0.02 -13.97
N PHE A 54 3.47 0.25 -13.88
CA PHE A 54 4.01 1.13 -12.86
C PHE A 54 3.38 2.53 -12.96
N ILE A 55 3.06 3.12 -11.81
CA ILE A 55 2.40 4.42 -11.74
C ILE A 55 3.46 5.52 -11.80
N PHE A 56 3.21 6.52 -12.65
CA PHE A 56 4.07 7.68 -12.83
C PHE A 56 3.37 8.97 -12.40
N ASP A 57 4.15 9.99 -12.07
CA ASP A 57 3.67 11.28 -11.54
C ASP A 57 2.82 12.11 -12.53
N ASP A 58 2.81 11.74 -13.80
CA ASP A 58 1.98 12.33 -14.85
C ASP A 58 0.64 11.61 -15.09
N ASP A 59 0.41 10.44 -14.46
CA ASP A 59 -0.83 9.64 -14.59
C ASP A 59 -1.14 8.88 -13.28
N ILE A 60 -1.51 9.63 -12.24
CA ILE A 60 -1.85 9.09 -10.92
C ILE A 60 -3.33 8.67 -10.90
N PRO A 61 -3.65 7.37 -10.68
CA PRO A 61 -5.03 6.92 -10.57
C PRO A 61 -5.71 7.41 -9.28
N SER A 62 -7.04 7.48 -9.28
CA SER A 62 -7.82 7.66 -8.06
C SER A 62 -7.93 6.31 -7.33
N LEU A 63 -7.66 6.31 -6.02
CA LEU A 63 -7.90 5.17 -5.15
C LEU A 63 -9.27 5.32 -4.47
N GLU A 64 -10.10 4.27 -4.56
CA GLU A 64 -11.45 4.22 -3.97
C GLU A 64 -11.53 3.14 -2.88
N PHE A 65 -10.46 2.95 -2.13
CA PHE A 65 -10.40 2.01 -1.00
C PHE A 65 -9.38 2.48 0.05
N PHE A 66 -9.43 1.86 1.23
CA PHE A 66 -8.57 2.17 2.36
C PHE A 66 -8.08 0.88 3.00
N THR A 67 -6.78 0.75 3.28
CA THR A 67 -6.19 -0.49 3.81
C THR A 67 -5.75 -0.35 5.26
N VAL A 68 -5.81 -1.46 5.98
CA VAL A 68 -5.21 -1.60 7.31
C VAL A 68 -4.48 -2.94 7.38
N PRO A 69 -3.14 -2.96 7.56
CA PRO A 69 -2.24 -1.82 7.70
C PRO A 69 -2.05 -1.00 6.41
N HIS A 70 -1.21 0.03 6.48
CA HIS A 70 -0.90 0.94 5.38
C HIS A 70 -0.31 0.17 4.19
N VAL A 71 -0.80 0.49 2.99
CA VAL A 71 -0.28 -0.05 1.72
C VAL A 71 0.13 1.11 0.83
N ASP A 72 1.34 1.04 0.29
CA ASP A 72 1.85 2.01 -0.66
C ASP A 72 1.88 1.42 -2.08
N ILE A 73 1.04 1.95 -2.96
CA ILE A 73 0.79 1.42 -4.29
C ILE A 73 1.83 1.93 -5.28
N MET A 74 2.43 1.01 -6.03
CA MET A 74 3.47 1.31 -7.02
C MET A 74 3.04 1.00 -8.46
N ALA A 75 2.09 0.09 -8.65
CA ALA A 75 1.64 -0.34 -9.96
C ALA A 75 0.15 -0.74 -9.97
N LYS A 76 -0.43 -0.80 -11.17
CA LYS A 76 -1.77 -1.33 -11.44
C LYS A 76 -1.71 -2.37 -12.55
N ASP A 77 -2.74 -3.20 -12.66
CA ASP A 77 -2.96 -4.08 -13.81
C ASP A 77 -4.08 -3.55 -14.71
N SER A 78 -4.28 -4.19 -15.87
CA SER A 78 -5.37 -3.86 -16.80
C SER A 78 -6.77 -4.23 -16.30
N LYS A 79 -6.88 -5.01 -15.23
CA LYS A 79 -8.14 -5.53 -14.67
C LYS A 79 -8.70 -4.66 -13.54
N GLY A 80 -7.97 -3.61 -13.16
CA GLY A 80 -8.34 -2.68 -12.09
C GLY A 80 -7.83 -3.10 -10.71
N GLY A 81 -6.85 -4.02 -10.67
CA GLY A 81 -6.12 -4.35 -9.46
C GLY A 81 -4.87 -3.47 -9.28
N PHE A 82 -4.36 -3.45 -8.06
CA PHE A 82 -3.21 -2.65 -7.64
C PHE A 82 -2.15 -3.51 -6.96
N ILE A 83 -0.88 -3.16 -7.18
CA ILE A 83 0.29 -3.80 -6.59
C ILE A 83 0.99 -2.78 -5.70
N GLY A 84 1.32 -3.16 -4.48
CA GLY A 84 1.92 -2.26 -3.51
C GLY A 84 2.71 -2.98 -2.42
N THR A 85 3.42 -2.18 -1.63
CA THR A 85 4.18 -2.63 -0.47
C THR A 85 3.35 -2.47 0.79
N VAL A 86 3.35 -3.49 1.65
CA VAL A 86 2.65 -3.45 2.94
C VAL A 86 3.57 -2.85 3.98
N TYR A 87 3.25 -1.66 4.47
CA TYR A 87 4.08 -0.97 5.44
C TYR A 87 3.67 -1.31 6.88
N GLN A 88 4.62 -1.78 7.68
CA GLN A 88 4.48 -1.87 9.14
C GLN A 88 5.51 -0.97 9.81
N GLN A 89 5.17 -0.43 10.98
CA GLN A 89 5.94 0.64 11.65
C GLN A 89 7.42 0.27 11.94
N TYR A 90 7.77 -1.02 11.96
CA TYR A 90 9.11 -1.52 12.28
C TYR A 90 9.79 -2.28 11.15
N ASP A 91 9.15 -2.39 9.98
CA ASP A 91 9.74 -3.09 8.85
C ASP A 91 10.65 -2.12 8.08
N SER A 92 11.83 -2.60 7.69
CA SER A 92 12.61 -1.90 6.67
C SER A 92 11.83 -1.97 5.35
N GLU A 93 11.83 -0.89 4.55
CA GLU A 93 11.15 -0.91 3.24
C GLU A 93 11.64 -2.06 2.34
N SER A 94 12.88 -2.52 2.54
CA SER A 94 13.46 -3.67 1.84
C SER A 94 12.94 -5.03 2.30
N ASP A 95 12.33 -5.14 3.48
CA ASP A 95 11.77 -6.40 4.01
C ASP A 95 10.24 -6.43 3.94
N ALA A 96 9.63 -5.34 3.50
CA ALA A 96 8.19 -5.18 3.45
C ALA A 96 7.58 -5.99 2.28
N PRO A 97 6.54 -6.81 2.54
CA PRO A 97 6.01 -7.71 1.53
C PRO A 97 5.24 -6.96 0.43
N ILE A 98 5.21 -7.56 -0.75
CA ILE A 98 4.48 -7.04 -1.91
C ILE A 98 3.11 -7.72 -1.98
N CYS A 99 2.06 -6.90 -1.95
CA CYS A 99 0.67 -7.33 -2.07
C CYS A 99 0.05 -6.96 -3.42
N TYR A 100 -0.97 -7.71 -3.80
CA TYR A 100 -1.93 -7.40 -4.85
C TYR A 100 -3.33 -7.25 -4.26
N ILE A 101 -4.02 -6.17 -4.60
CA ILE A 101 -5.42 -5.92 -4.23
C ILE A 101 -6.21 -5.91 -5.53
N ASN A 102 -7.13 -6.85 -5.70
CA ASN A 102 -7.91 -6.93 -6.92
C ASN A 102 -9.10 -5.96 -6.90
N ARG A 103 -9.82 -5.88 -8.04
CA ARG A 103 -11.00 -5.01 -8.20
C ARG A 103 -12.15 -5.30 -7.22
N ASP A 104 -12.19 -6.50 -6.65
CA ASP A 104 -13.20 -6.93 -5.70
C ASP A 104 -12.74 -6.72 -4.25
N LEU A 105 -11.60 -6.02 -4.06
CA LEU A 105 -10.96 -5.70 -2.80
C LEU A 105 -10.43 -6.92 -2.03
N GLU A 106 -10.18 -8.03 -2.73
CA GLU A 106 -9.48 -9.18 -2.17
C GLU A 106 -7.96 -8.92 -2.19
N CYS A 107 -7.29 -9.24 -1.08
CA CYS A 107 -5.86 -9.02 -0.92
C CYS A 107 -5.07 -10.34 -1.00
N PHE A 108 -3.93 -10.28 -1.69
CA PHE A 108 -2.99 -11.38 -1.86
C PHE A 108 -1.57 -10.90 -1.57
N ILE A 109 -0.73 -11.71 -0.95
CA ILE A 109 0.72 -11.52 -1.01
C ILE A 109 1.25 -12.21 -2.25
N ILE A 110 2.17 -11.53 -2.92
CA ILE A 110 2.86 -12.00 -4.13
C ILE A 110 4.29 -12.42 -3.75
N TYR A 111 5.04 -11.54 -3.09
CA TYR A 111 6.43 -11.77 -2.71
C TYR A 111 6.75 -11.19 -1.33
N GLU A 112 7.82 -11.68 -0.74
CA GLU A 112 8.30 -11.27 0.59
C GLU A 112 8.90 -9.86 0.59
N ASN A 113 9.42 -9.39 -0.55
CA ASN A 113 9.90 -8.02 -0.71
C ASN A 113 10.04 -7.59 -2.17
N ILE A 114 10.39 -6.31 -2.36
CA ILE A 114 10.54 -5.68 -3.67
C ILE A 114 11.69 -6.27 -4.51
N GLU A 115 12.79 -6.71 -3.88
CA GLU A 115 13.93 -7.31 -4.60
C GLU A 115 13.53 -8.64 -5.26
N TYR A 116 12.84 -9.50 -4.51
CA TYR A 116 12.30 -10.75 -5.03
C TYR A 116 11.24 -10.51 -6.11
N PHE A 117 10.37 -9.52 -5.91
CA PHE A 117 9.36 -9.15 -6.91
C PHE A 117 9.99 -8.73 -8.23
N LEU A 118 10.95 -7.79 -8.22
CA LEU A 118 11.60 -7.31 -9.44
C LEU A 118 12.39 -8.42 -10.14
N SER A 119 13.03 -9.31 -9.37
CA SER A 119 13.80 -10.44 -9.93
C SER A 119 12.93 -11.53 -10.56
N ASN A 120 11.65 -11.62 -10.17
CA ASN A 120 10.72 -12.67 -10.61
C ASN A 120 9.43 -12.09 -11.22
N ILE A 121 9.48 -10.85 -11.70
CA ILE A 121 8.29 -10.08 -12.11
C ILE A 121 7.43 -10.81 -13.15
N GLY A 122 8.04 -11.64 -14.00
CA GLY A 122 7.33 -12.37 -15.05
C GLY A 122 6.42 -13.51 -14.58
N THR A 123 6.50 -13.92 -13.31
CA THR A 123 5.68 -15.01 -12.74
C THR A 123 4.89 -14.57 -11.51
N TRP A 124 4.65 -13.27 -11.35
CA TRP A 124 3.99 -12.72 -10.17
C TRP A 124 2.60 -13.31 -9.94
N GLN A 125 1.81 -13.53 -11.00
CA GLN A 125 0.45 -14.07 -10.89
C GLN A 125 0.41 -15.51 -10.36
N ASP A 126 1.48 -16.29 -10.55
CA ASP A 126 1.58 -17.66 -10.04
C ASP A 126 1.78 -17.71 -8.51
N ASN A 127 2.12 -16.58 -7.91
CA ASN A 127 2.46 -16.47 -6.49
C ASN A 127 1.34 -15.87 -5.62
N LEU A 128 0.15 -15.64 -6.19
CA LEU A 128 -1.00 -15.09 -5.46
C LEU A 128 -1.41 -16.00 -4.30
N LYS A 129 -1.16 -15.54 -3.07
CA LYS A 129 -1.59 -16.21 -1.83
C LYS A 129 -2.54 -15.30 -1.08
N PRO A 130 -3.79 -15.73 -0.78
CA PRO A 130 -4.72 -14.94 0.01
C PRO A 130 -4.06 -14.45 1.30
N TYR A 131 -4.31 -13.19 1.67
CA TYR A 131 -3.68 -12.56 2.82
C TYR A 131 -4.70 -11.86 3.71
N ASP A 132 -4.91 -12.41 4.89
CA ASP A 132 -5.90 -11.98 5.88
C ASP A 132 -5.36 -10.93 6.87
N LYS A 133 -4.07 -10.60 6.78
CA LYS A 133 -3.46 -9.56 7.64
C LYS A 133 -3.66 -8.14 7.11
N ILE A 134 -4.22 -7.97 5.91
CA ILE A 134 -4.67 -6.69 5.39
C ILE A 134 -6.19 -6.72 5.27
N THR A 135 -6.85 -5.79 5.94
CA THR A 135 -8.25 -5.49 5.72
C THR A 135 -8.35 -4.37 4.70
N VAL A 136 -9.17 -4.56 3.67
CA VAL A 136 -9.46 -3.56 2.64
C VAL A 136 -10.89 -3.07 2.84
N TYR A 137 -11.03 -1.79 3.18
CA TYR A 137 -12.30 -1.08 3.31
C TYR A 137 -12.59 -0.33 2.00
N ARG A 138 -13.87 -0.16 1.66
CA ARG A 138 -14.31 0.67 0.52
C ARG A 138 -14.08 2.16 0.74
N SER A 139 -13.86 2.58 1.98
CA SER A 139 -13.54 3.96 2.31
C SER A 139 -12.92 4.09 3.70
N LYS A 140 -12.27 5.23 3.96
CA LYS A 140 -11.86 5.61 5.32
C LYS A 140 -13.05 5.65 6.29
N ALA A 141 -14.19 6.20 5.86
CA ALA A 141 -15.37 6.33 6.72
C ALA A 141 -15.89 4.96 7.18
N GLU A 142 -15.79 3.92 6.34
CA GLU A 142 -16.12 2.54 6.73
C GLU A 142 -15.15 2.02 7.78
N ALA A 143 -13.84 2.26 7.61
CA ALA A 143 -12.85 1.88 8.62
C ALA A 143 -13.09 2.58 9.97
N GLU A 144 -13.46 3.87 9.95
CA GLU A 144 -13.77 4.66 11.17
C GLU A 144 -15.00 4.16 11.94
N MET A 145 -15.86 3.34 11.32
CA MET A 145 -16.98 2.71 12.03
C MET A 145 -16.52 1.60 12.98
N GLU A 146 -15.35 1.00 12.71
CA GLU A 146 -14.83 -0.17 13.43
C GLU A 146 -13.54 0.12 14.19
N LEU A 147 -12.76 1.12 13.74
CA LEU A 147 -11.41 1.38 14.18
C LEU A 147 -11.26 2.76 14.83
N GLU A 148 -10.43 2.83 15.87
CA GLU A 148 -10.10 4.07 16.56
C GLU A 148 -8.88 4.75 15.91
N PHE A 149 -9.09 5.88 15.24
CA PHE A 149 -8.02 6.65 14.62
C PHE A 149 -7.46 7.73 15.55
N ILE A 150 -6.15 7.95 15.46
CA ILE A 150 -5.48 9.05 16.14
C ILE A 150 -5.84 10.37 15.45
N ASP A 151 -6.31 11.35 16.22
CA ASP A 151 -6.32 12.74 15.82
C ASP A 151 -4.99 13.39 16.22
N LEU A 152 -4.18 13.80 15.23
CA LEU A 152 -2.90 14.44 15.52
C LEU A 152 -3.05 15.80 16.21
N SER A 153 -4.22 16.46 16.12
CA SER A 153 -4.48 17.68 16.86
C SER A 153 -4.59 17.47 18.37
N ASP A 154 -4.88 16.24 18.82
CA ASP A 154 -4.87 15.88 20.23
C ASP A 154 -3.44 15.72 20.79
N ILE A 155 -2.43 15.58 19.91
CA ILE A 155 -1.05 15.21 20.28
C ILE A 155 -0.04 16.34 19.97
N LEU A 156 -0.25 17.12 18.91
CA LEU A 156 0.65 18.21 18.53
C LEU A 156 0.21 19.52 19.22
N PRO A 157 1.09 20.21 19.98
CA PRO A 157 0.77 21.54 20.48
C PRO A 157 0.67 22.54 19.33
N CYS A 158 -0.39 23.35 19.33
CA CYS A 158 -0.62 24.46 18.39
C CYS A 158 0.55 25.46 18.34
#